data_AF-A0A377XT86-F1
#
_entry.id   AF-A0A377XT86-F1
#
_cell.length_a   1.000
_cell.length_b   1.000
_cell.length_c   1.000
_cell.angle_alpha   90.00
_cell.angle_beta   90.00
_cell.angle_gamma   90.00
#
_symmetry.space_group_name_H-M   'P 1'
#
loop_
_entity.id
_entity.type
_entity.pdbx_description
1 polymer ?
#
loop_
_entity_poly.entity_id
_entity_poly.type
_entity_poly.pdbx_seq_one_letter_code
_entity_poly.pdbx_strand_id
1 'polypeptide(L)'
;MTDTNYLVSMPSAPFSTPRAFKSVTNGRIYIGQPDTDPTIPENQIPVYVVNEDGSEVQISQPVVINAGGFPVYNGQIMKFVTKQNFSMAVYDAHGVQQFYWPDISQLDPSVAIKEIDELRSNLGSSEGLGLVGQCSSLAELRNVEFLFSGQQIFVAEHTIGMGQGGGIFYCHSLTNDDGLIDDNGFQIINNYGQVIRRKDRSRMSAEMFGAIGGQDVMPVLENIRKASITFNRAVCYFPPPANGINYLHSGGFVVDVTQGYGLCIVCESTDEIDVPFDHTGNNIAFTFKRDNAAASTAFYKQSGILVPLFVAETLITQQRVMTGLLLEYLT
;
A
#
# COMPACT_ATOMS: atom_id res chain seq x y z
N MET A 1 31.63 27.31 8.47
CA MET A 1 30.18 27.07 8.60
C MET A 1 29.50 28.25 7.96
N THR A 2 28.60 28.04 7.00
CA THR A 2 27.79 29.14 6.47
C THR A 2 26.74 29.45 7.54
N ASP A 3 26.90 30.56 8.27
CA ASP A 3 25.90 31.02 9.22
C ASP A 3 24.62 31.38 8.47
N THR A 4 23.58 30.57 8.64
CA THR A 4 22.26 30.82 8.04
C THR A 4 21.56 31.92 8.83
N ASN A 5 21.48 33.11 8.25
CA ASN A 5 20.71 34.23 8.80
C ASN A 5 19.26 34.16 8.33
N TYR A 6 18.30 34.23 9.25
CA TYR A 6 16.88 34.27 8.95
C TYR A 6 16.40 35.73 8.94
N LEU A 7 15.75 36.16 7.86
CA LEU A 7 15.15 37.49 7.76
C LEU A 7 13.91 37.57 8.66
N VAL A 8 13.86 38.58 9.53
CA VAL A 8 12.66 38.88 10.32
C VAL A 8 11.75 39.78 9.48
N SER A 9 10.85 39.16 8.72
CA SER A 9 9.85 39.85 7.90
C SER A 9 8.51 39.10 7.89
N MET A 10 7.44 39.79 7.45
CA MET A 10 6.16 39.17 7.18
C MET A 10 6.33 38.12 6.04
N PRO A 11 5.85 36.88 6.20
CA PRO A 11 5.88 35.88 5.12
C PRO A 11 5.14 36.34 3.84
N SER A 12 4.23 37.31 3.96
CA SER A 12 3.57 38.02 2.86
C SER A 12 3.62 39.54 3.10
N ALA A 13 4.34 40.31 2.31
CA ALA A 13 4.50 41.76 2.54
C ALA A 13 3.24 42.57 2.10
N PRO A 14 2.87 43.68 2.80
CA PRO A 14 3.37 44.25 4.07
C PRO A 14 2.52 43.91 5.33
N PHE A 15 2.99 44.28 6.55
CA PHE A 15 2.27 44.07 7.83
C PHE A 15 0.96 44.91 7.91
N SER A 16 -0.15 44.33 7.44
CA SER A 16 -1.49 44.89 7.57
C SER A 16 -2.31 44.22 8.67
N THR A 17 -3.22 44.95 9.31
CA THR A 17 -4.17 44.37 10.26
C THR A 17 -5.05 43.30 9.58
N PRO A 18 -5.38 42.16 10.21
CA PRO A 18 -6.21 41.12 9.60
C PRO A 18 -7.66 41.55 9.36
N ARG A 19 -8.11 42.59 10.06
CA ARG A 19 -9.52 43.04 10.08
C ARG A 19 -9.79 44.25 9.19
N ALA A 20 -8.76 44.88 8.63
CA ALA A 20 -8.87 46.00 7.70
C ALA A 20 -7.56 46.19 6.90
N PHE A 21 -7.62 46.68 5.66
CA PHE A 21 -6.42 47.07 4.89
C PHE A 21 -5.77 48.33 5.48
N LYS A 22 -5.16 48.21 6.65
CA LYS A 22 -4.44 49.27 7.40
C LYS A 22 -3.14 48.68 7.94
N SER A 23 -2.07 49.46 7.97
CA SER A 23 -0.81 49.04 8.59
C SER A 23 -0.99 48.80 10.09
N VAL A 24 -0.22 47.85 10.66
CA VAL A 24 -0.12 47.66 12.11
C VAL A 24 0.78 48.76 12.72
N THR A 25 0.40 50.02 12.51
CA THR A 25 1.16 51.21 12.93
C THR A 25 1.40 51.19 14.44
N ASN A 26 2.62 51.50 14.88
CA ASN A 26 3.05 51.42 16.28
C ASN A 26 2.86 50.02 16.90
N GLY A 27 2.75 48.99 16.06
CA GLY A 27 2.74 47.61 16.48
C GLY A 27 4.08 47.14 17.01
N ARG A 28 4.05 45.97 17.66
CA ARG A 28 5.19 45.33 18.32
C ARG A 28 5.37 43.93 17.77
N ILE A 29 6.57 43.64 17.28
CA ILE A 29 6.99 42.31 16.84
C ILE A 29 7.87 41.71 17.94
N TYR A 30 7.50 40.52 18.39
CA TYR A 30 8.23 39.71 19.35
C TYR A 30 8.74 38.45 18.64
N ILE A 31 9.98 38.06 18.92
CA ILE A 31 10.71 36.96 18.31
C ILE A 31 11.27 36.08 19.43
N GLY A 32 10.97 34.78 19.39
CA GLY A 32 11.34 33.85 20.45
C GLY A 32 11.77 32.47 19.95
N GLN A 33 12.00 31.57 20.89
CA GLN A 33 12.26 30.16 20.59
C GLN A 33 11.04 29.55 19.88
N PRO A 34 11.24 28.64 18.90
CA PRO A 34 10.13 27.91 18.26
C PRO A 34 9.19 27.28 19.31
N ASP A 35 7.90 27.25 18.99
CA ASP A 35 6.80 26.70 19.80
C ASP A 35 6.60 27.35 21.18
N THR A 36 7.15 28.56 21.39
CA THR A 36 6.99 29.32 22.64
C THR A 36 6.38 30.71 22.41
N ASP A 37 5.74 31.27 23.45
CA ASP A 37 5.23 32.64 23.44
C ASP A 37 6.40 33.65 23.57
N PRO A 38 6.71 34.44 22.53
CA PRO A 38 7.85 35.36 22.52
C PRO A 38 7.59 36.66 23.31
N THR A 39 6.38 36.87 23.85
CA THR A 39 6.11 38.00 24.75
C THR A 39 6.75 37.80 26.13
N ILE A 40 7.06 36.56 26.50
CA ILE A 40 7.76 36.19 27.71
C ILE A 40 9.27 36.42 27.49
N PRO A 41 9.96 37.25 28.30
CA PRO A 41 11.38 37.57 28.08
C PRO A 41 12.31 36.36 28.05
N GLU A 42 12.00 35.31 28.82
CA GLU A 42 12.78 34.06 28.88
C GLU A 42 12.75 33.28 27.56
N ASN A 43 11.68 33.46 26.78
CA ASN A 43 11.51 32.81 25.48
C ASN A 43 12.13 33.61 24.34
N GLN A 44 12.55 34.87 24.57
CA GLN A 44 13.06 35.74 23.52
C GLN A 44 14.46 35.34 23.07
N ILE A 45 14.69 35.45 21.76
CA ILE A 45 16.02 35.21 21.17
C ILE A 45 16.65 36.54 20.69
N PRO A 46 17.97 36.60 20.50
CA PRO A 46 18.62 37.79 19.96
C PRO A 46 18.11 38.16 18.56
N VAL A 47 17.78 39.45 18.38
CA VAL A 47 17.45 40.06 17.08
C VAL A 47 18.52 41.09 16.74
N TYR A 48 18.96 41.08 15.49
CA TYR A 48 20.01 41.97 15.00
C TYR A 48 19.47 42.87 13.89
N VAL A 49 19.89 44.14 13.89
CA VAL A 49 19.77 45.02 12.73
C VAL A 49 21.04 44.89 11.89
N VAL A 50 20.88 44.75 10.58
CA VAL A 50 21.97 44.74 9.60
C VAL A 50 22.11 46.14 9.00
N ASN A 51 23.27 46.76 9.19
CA ASN A 51 23.62 48.05 8.59
C ASN A 51 23.99 47.90 7.11
N GLU A 52 24.07 49.02 6.38
CA GLU A 52 24.44 49.03 4.96
C GLU A 52 25.84 48.48 4.69
N ASP A 53 26.76 48.62 5.64
CA ASP A 53 28.11 48.08 5.58
C ASP A 53 28.18 46.58 5.91
N GLY A 54 27.05 45.95 6.20
CA GLY A 54 26.92 44.53 6.56
C GLY A 54 27.19 44.23 8.04
N SER A 55 27.55 45.22 8.86
CA SER A 55 27.70 45.03 10.31
C SER A 55 26.35 44.75 10.97
N GLU A 56 26.36 43.92 12.01
CA GLU A 56 25.16 43.53 12.75
C GLU A 56 25.19 44.10 14.17
N VAL A 57 24.10 44.75 14.58
CA VAL A 57 23.93 45.30 15.92
C VAL A 57 22.75 44.61 16.60
N GLN A 58 22.99 43.96 17.75
CA GLN A 58 21.91 43.37 18.53
C GLN A 58 21.02 44.48 19.11
N ILE A 59 19.71 44.28 19.04
CA ILE A 59 18.72 45.22 19.55
C ILE A 59 17.83 44.60 20.62
N SER A 60 17.22 45.44 21.45
CA SER A 60 16.18 45.03 22.39
C SER A 60 14.86 44.82 21.68
N GLN A 61 14.14 43.77 22.06
CA GLN A 61 12.77 43.52 21.65
C GLN A 61 11.78 44.28 22.56
N PRO A 62 10.56 44.61 22.09
CA PRO A 62 9.98 44.30 20.77
C PRO A 62 10.49 45.22 19.66
N VAL A 63 10.47 44.71 18.42
CA VAL A 63 10.71 45.54 17.21
C VAL A 63 9.46 46.35 16.89
N VAL A 64 9.62 47.65 16.64
CA VAL A 64 8.51 48.58 16.42
C VAL A 64 8.16 48.65 14.93
N ILE A 65 6.86 48.77 14.62
CA ILE A 65 6.34 48.95 13.25
C ILE A 65 5.98 50.42 13.01
N ASN A 66 6.46 51.03 11.92
CA ASN A 66 6.14 52.41 11.56
C ASN A 66 4.74 52.57 10.92
N ALA A 67 4.37 53.80 10.59
CA ALA A 67 3.09 54.11 9.94
C ALA A 67 2.87 53.42 8.58
N GLY A 68 3.96 53.07 7.89
CA GLY A 68 3.93 52.34 6.61
C GLY A 68 3.75 50.82 6.76
N GLY A 69 3.74 50.29 7.99
CA GLY A 69 3.68 48.84 8.22
C GLY A 69 5.03 48.14 8.05
N PHE A 70 6.15 48.85 8.22
CA PHE A 70 7.50 48.29 8.15
C PHE A 70 8.16 48.27 9.53
N PRO A 71 8.96 47.23 9.85
CA PRO A 71 9.76 47.21 11.06
C PRO A 71 10.83 48.30 10.98
N VAL A 72 11.04 49.01 12.09
CA VAL A 72 11.97 50.14 12.17
C VAL A 72 12.84 50.08 13.42
N TYR A 73 14.05 50.61 13.28
CA TYR A 73 14.99 50.83 14.38
C TYR A 73 15.42 52.30 14.35
N ASN A 74 15.32 53.01 15.48
CA ASN A 74 15.52 54.46 15.56
C ASN A 74 14.71 55.27 14.51
N GLY A 75 13.52 54.79 14.14
CA GLY A 75 12.63 55.44 13.17
C GLY A 75 12.97 55.19 11.70
N GLN A 76 14.07 54.49 11.40
CA GLN A 76 14.46 54.11 10.05
C GLN A 76 14.06 52.66 9.73
N ILE A 77 13.68 52.40 8.48
CA ILE A 77 13.42 51.04 8.00
C ILE A 77 14.77 50.34 7.86
N MET A 78 14.97 49.28 8.63
CA MET A 78 16.21 48.51 8.68
C MET A 78 15.93 47.04 8.38
N LYS A 79 16.98 46.29 8.02
CA LYS A 79 16.91 44.83 7.87
C LYS A 79 17.11 44.18 9.23
N PHE A 80 16.16 43.34 9.66
CA PHE A 80 16.23 42.60 10.92
C PHE A 80 16.52 41.12 10.64
N VAL A 81 17.43 40.51 11.39
CA VAL A 81 17.78 39.09 11.25
C VAL A 81 17.90 38.39 12.59
N THR A 82 17.66 37.08 12.60
CA THR A 82 18.04 36.15 13.68
C THR A 82 18.97 35.07 13.13
N LYS A 83 19.68 34.38 14.03
CA LYS A 83 20.69 33.35 13.68
C LYS A 83 20.16 31.92 13.73
N GLN A 84 18.89 31.76 14.11
CA GLN A 84 18.23 30.48 14.28
C GLN A 84 16.74 30.61 13.97
N ASN A 85 16.09 29.46 13.79
CA ASN A 85 14.63 29.38 13.68
C ASN A 85 13.93 30.03 14.89
N PHE A 86 12.72 30.56 14.69
CA PHE A 86 12.04 31.38 15.69
C PHE A 86 10.51 31.32 15.64
N SER A 87 9.89 31.60 16.78
CA SER A 87 8.47 31.99 16.87
C SER A 87 8.33 33.50 16.70
N MET A 88 7.20 33.97 16.16
CA MET A 88 6.92 35.38 15.96
C MET A 88 5.50 35.75 16.38
N ALA A 89 5.36 36.78 17.22
CA ALA A 89 4.08 37.36 17.57
C ALA A 89 4.04 38.84 17.20
N VAL A 90 2.95 39.28 16.58
CA VAL A 90 2.74 40.68 16.17
C VAL A 90 1.51 41.22 16.88
N TYR A 91 1.69 42.29 17.64
CA TYR A 91 0.64 43.01 18.34
C TYR A 91 0.45 44.40 17.73
N ASP A 92 -0.78 44.92 17.76
CA ASP A 92 -1.06 46.31 17.41
C ASP A 92 -0.72 47.29 18.55
N ALA A 93 -0.89 48.58 18.29
CA ALA A 93 -0.66 49.64 19.27
C ALA A 93 -1.56 49.55 20.52
N HIS A 94 -2.66 48.80 20.46
CA HIS A 94 -3.60 48.59 21.56
C HIS A 94 -3.30 47.30 22.34
N GLY A 95 -2.23 46.58 21.99
CA GLY A 95 -1.86 45.32 22.63
C GLY A 95 -2.72 44.14 22.22
N VAL A 96 -3.45 44.23 21.09
CA VAL A 96 -4.21 43.12 20.53
C VAL A 96 -3.33 42.34 19.56
N GLN A 97 -3.23 41.03 19.77
CA GLN A 97 -2.49 40.12 18.89
C GLN A 97 -3.12 40.10 17.50
N GLN A 98 -2.34 40.46 16.49
CA GLN A 98 -2.75 40.42 15.08
C GLN A 98 -2.31 39.11 14.44
N PHE A 99 -1.09 38.66 14.74
CA PHE A 99 -0.51 37.46 14.17
C PHE A 99 0.31 36.69 15.20
N TYR A 100 0.36 35.38 15.00
CA TYR A 100 1.22 34.47 15.73
C TYR A 100 1.69 33.36 14.80
N TRP A 101 2.99 33.11 14.80
CA TRP A 101 3.61 31.98 14.15
C TRP A 101 4.42 31.23 15.20
N PRO A 102 4.04 30.01 15.58
CA PRO A 102 4.79 29.23 16.56
C PRO A 102 6.17 28.84 16.02
N ASP A 103 6.30 28.63 14.71
CA ASP A 103 7.55 28.29 14.04
C ASP A 103 7.54 28.88 12.62
N ILE A 104 8.49 29.76 12.30
CA ILE A 104 8.58 30.42 10.99
C ILE A 104 9.05 29.48 9.87
N SER A 105 9.76 28.39 10.19
CA SER A 105 10.26 27.43 9.18
C SER A 105 9.12 26.72 8.44
N GLN A 106 7.95 26.57 9.08
CA GLN A 106 6.75 26.01 8.45
C GLN A 106 6.21 26.89 7.30
N LEU A 107 6.66 28.14 7.21
CA LEU A 107 6.28 29.09 6.17
C LEU A 107 7.39 29.39 5.18
N ASP A 108 8.55 28.74 5.32
CA ASP A 108 9.67 28.91 4.40
C ASP A 108 9.47 28.03 3.15
N PRO A 109 9.25 28.62 1.96
CA PRO A 109 9.10 27.84 0.74
C PRO A 109 10.32 26.97 0.43
N SER A 110 11.51 27.36 0.91
CA SER A 110 12.73 26.58 0.70
C SER A 110 12.74 25.25 1.48
N VAL A 111 12.11 25.21 2.67
CA VAL A 111 11.92 23.99 3.45
C VAL A 111 10.97 23.05 2.71
N ALA A 112 9.83 23.55 2.24
CA ALA A 112 8.88 22.75 1.46
C ALA A 112 9.50 22.20 0.16
N ILE A 113 10.30 23.02 -0.55
CA ILE A 113 11.02 22.56 -1.75
C ILE A 113 12.00 21.44 -1.39
N LYS A 114 12.74 21.58 -0.28
CA LYS A 114 13.68 20.56 0.19
C LYS A 114 12.99 19.24 0.53
N GLU A 115 11.87 19.28 1.24
CA GLU A 115 11.09 18.08 1.57
C GLU A 115 10.53 17.40 0.32
N ILE A 116 10.08 18.19 -0.67
CA ILE A 116 9.63 17.66 -1.97
C ILE A 116 10.78 16.97 -2.72
N ASP A 117 11.97 17.58 -2.73
CA ASP A 117 13.15 17.00 -3.37
C ASP A 117 13.61 15.72 -2.66
N GLU A 118 13.57 15.71 -1.33
CA GLU A 118 13.85 14.52 -0.51
C GLU A 118 12.83 13.40 -0.81
N LEU A 119 11.53 13.71 -0.88
CA LEU A 119 10.50 12.74 -1.24
C LEU A 119 10.72 12.18 -2.66
N ARG A 120 11.02 13.04 -3.64
CA ARG A 120 11.31 12.62 -5.03
C ARG A 120 12.54 11.72 -5.09
N SER A 121 13.60 12.07 -4.37
CA SER A 121 14.80 11.27 -4.25
C SER A 121 14.50 9.90 -3.63
N ASN A 122 13.74 9.87 -2.54
CA ASN A 122 13.41 8.63 -1.84
C ASN A 122 12.53 7.70 -2.70
N LEU A 123 11.53 8.23 -3.40
CA LEU A 123 10.70 7.45 -4.33
C LEU A 123 11.48 6.91 -5.53
N GLY A 124 12.55 7.59 -5.95
CA GLY A 124 13.46 7.13 -7.01
C GLY A 124 14.53 6.14 -6.55
N SER A 125 14.64 5.86 -5.24
CA SER A 125 15.64 4.96 -4.66
C SER A 125 15.18 3.49 -4.70
N SER A 126 16.09 2.55 -4.36
CA SER A 126 15.74 1.13 -4.19
C SER A 126 14.71 0.89 -3.07
N GLU A 127 14.63 1.79 -2.09
CA GLU A 127 13.70 1.72 -0.97
C GLU A 127 12.36 2.41 -1.26
N GLY A 128 12.18 2.97 -2.47
CA GLY A 128 11.01 3.78 -2.82
C GLY A 128 9.69 3.02 -2.64
N LEU A 129 9.68 1.71 -2.90
CA LEU A 129 8.49 0.88 -2.69
C LEU A 129 8.08 0.80 -1.21
N GLY A 130 9.04 0.89 -0.27
CA GLY A 130 8.77 0.92 1.17
C GLY A 130 8.02 2.17 1.63
N LEU A 131 7.96 3.22 0.79
CA LEU A 131 7.19 4.44 1.02
C LEU A 131 5.81 4.44 0.35
N VAL A 132 5.51 3.40 -0.46
CA VAL A 132 4.23 3.26 -1.15
C VAL A 132 3.34 2.29 -0.36
N GLY A 133 2.15 2.75 0.00
CA GLY A 133 1.18 1.91 0.70
C GLY A 133 0.75 0.68 -0.11
N GLN A 134 0.44 -0.41 0.60
CA GLN A 134 -0.06 -1.67 0.04
C GLN A 134 -1.27 -2.17 0.86
N CYS A 135 -2.11 -3.02 0.28
CA CYS A 135 -3.12 -3.76 1.03
C CYS A 135 -2.46 -4.89 1.82
N SER A 136 -2.85 -5.10 3.07
CA SER A 136 -2.38 -6.23 3.88
C SER A 136 -2.92 -7.56 3.35
N SER A 137 -4.13 -7.58 2.79
CA SER A 137 -4.78 -8.82 2.34
C SER A 137 -5.81 -8.59 1.23
N LEU A 138 -6.34 -9.67 0.63
CA LEU A 138 -7.47 -9.57 -0.29
C LEU A 138 -8.75 -9.06 0.38
N ALA A 139 -8.91 -9.27 1.69
CA ALA A 139 -10.02 -8.70 2.44
C ALA A 139 -9.97 -7.16 2.45
N GLU A 140 -8.76 -6.58 2.55
CA GLU A 140 -8.57 -5.13 2.39
C GLU A 140 -8.75 -4.69 0.95
N LEU A 141 -8.22 -5.43 -0.03
CA LEU A 141 -8.39 -5.13 -1.46
C LEU A 141 -9.87 -4.97 -1.84
N ARG A 142 -10.76 -5.78 -1.25
CA ARG A 142 -12.22 -5.69 -1.47
C ARG A 142 -12.84 -4.38 -0.99
N ASN A 143 -12.14 -3.63 -0.13
CA ASN A 143 -12.57 -2.32 0.38
C ASN A 143 -11.87 -1.15 -0.33
N VAL A 144 -11.08 -1.40 -1.36
CA VAL A 144 -10.43 -0.34 -2.14
C VAL A 144 -11.28 0.03 -3.35
N GLU A 145 -11.62 1.31 -3.47
CA GLU A 145 -12.21 1.89 -4.68
C GLU A 145 -11.12 2.30 -5.67
N PHE A 146 -11.16 1.76 -6.87
CA PHE A 146 -10.27 2.14 -7.96
C PHE A 146 -10.86 3.31 -8.75
N LEU A 147 -10.01 4.22 -9.19
CA LEU A 147 -10.41 5.46 -9.86
C LEU A 147 -10.39 5.34 -11.39
N PHE A 148 -9.61 4.40 -11.93
CA PHE A 148 -9.51 4.16 -13.37
C PHE A 148 -9.06 2.74 -13.71
N SER A 149 -9.49 2.24 -14.87
CA SER A 149 -9.01 0.96 -15.42
C SER A 149 -7.49 0.98 -15.63
N GLY A 150 -6.82 -0.08 -15.19
CA GLY A 150 -5.37 -0.23 -15.24
C GLY A 150 -4.63 0.30 -14.01
N GLN A 151 -5.31 0.99 -13.08
CA GLN A 151 -4.72 1.35 -11.78
C GLN A 151 -4.25 0.08 -11.07
N GLN A 152 -3.01 0.09 -10.58
CA GLN A 152 -2.36 -1.04 -9.91
C GLN A 152 -2.33 -0.83 -8.40
N ILE A 153 -2.36 -1.93 -7.66
CA ILE A 153 -2.14 -1.95 -6.22
C ILE A 153 -1.37 -3.22 -5.85
N PHE A 154 -0.52 -3.11 -4.85
CA PHE A 154 0.17 -4.26 -4.28
C PHE A 154 -0.63 -4.81 -3.10
N VAL A 155 -0.70 -6.14 -3.01
CA VAL A 155 -1.30 -6.87 -1.90
C VAL A 155 -0.22 -7.75 -1.27
N ALA A 156 -0.01 -7.64 0.04
CA ALA A 156 1.06 -8.35 0.74
C ALA A 156 0.87 -9.86 0.76
N GLU A 157 -0.35 -10.32 1.08
CA GLU A 157 -0.69 -11.73 1.23
C GLU A 157 -2.16 -11.98 0.85
N HIS A 158 -2.56 -13.24 0.67
CA HIS A 158 -3.97 -13.54 0.37
C HIS A 158 -4.86 -13.29 1.58
N THR A 159 -4.55 -13.92 2.71
CA THR A 159 -5.22 -13.77 4.01
C THR A 159 -4.19 -13.33 5.05
N ILE A 160 -4.63 -12.51 6.00
CA ILE A 160 -3.77 -11.97 7.06
C ILE A 160 -3.04 -13.09 7.80
N GLY A 161 -1.71 -12.97 7.91
CA GLY A 161 -0.85 -13.89 8.65
C GLY A 161 -0.42 -15.15 7.90
N MET A 162 -0.74 -15.29 6.60
CA MET A 162 -0.29 -16.43 5.79
C MET A 162 1.15 -16.26 5.28
N GLY A 163 1.62 -15.03 5.11
CA GLY A 163 2.92 -14.68 4.51
C GLY A 163 3.03 -14.98 3.00
N GLN A 164 1.94 -15.33 2.32
CA GLN A 164 1.94 -15.80 0.94
C GLN A 164 0.63 -15.50 0.20
N GLY A 165 0.63 -15.69 -1.13
CA GLY A 165 -0.55 -15.47 -1.96
C GLY A 165 -0.83 -14.00 -2.31
N GLY A 166 0.04 -13.07 -1.93
CA GLY A 166 0.00 -11.67 -2.35
C GLY A 166 0.42 -11.46 -3.80
N GLY A 167 0.63 -10.22 -4.21
CA GLY A 167 1.11 -9.85 -5.55
C GLY A 167 0.51 -8.54 -6.06
N ILE A 168 0.76 -8.23 -7.33
CA ILE A 168 0.24 -7.03 -7.98
C ILE A 168 -1.13 -7.33 -8.58
N PHE A 169 -2.10 -6.47 -8.24
CA PHE A 169 -3.44 -6.46 -8.81
C PHE A 169 -3.67 -5.18 -9.59
N TYR A 170 -4.59 -5.21 -10.55
CA TYR A 170 -5.00 -4.03 -11.30
C TYR A 170 -6.51 -4.01 -11.52
N CYS A 171 -7.08 -2.80 -11.59
CA CYS A 171 -8.47 -2.60 -12.00
C CYS A 171 -8.62 -3.03 -13.46
N HIS A 172 -9.36 -4.12 -13.71
CA HIS A 172 -9.70 -4.56 -15.05
C HIS A 172 -10.88 -3.74 -15.60
N SER A 173 -11.92 -3.56 -14.79
CA SER A 173 -13.13 -2.80 -15.13
C SER A 173 -13.68 -2.09 -13.89
N LEU A 174 -14.20 -0.88 -14.06
CA LEU A 174 -14.87 -0.11 -13.01
C LEU A 174 -16.30 -0.60 -12.72
N THR A 175 -16.84 -1.48 -13.57
CA THR A 175 -18.14 -2.13 -13.38
C THR A 175 -18.02 -3.62 -13.66
N ASN A 176 -18.96 -4.39 -13.10
CA ASN A 176 -19.10 -5.83 -13.35
C ASN A 176 -20.40 -6.14 -14.10
N ASP A 177 -20.66 -5.41 -15.18
CA ASP A 177 -21.92 -5.52 -15.93
C ASP A 177 -22.08 -6.89 -16.61
N ASP A 178 -20.97 -7.56 -16.91
CA ASP A 178 -20.93 -8.90 -17.50
C ASP A 178 -21.16 -10.02 -16.46
N GLY A 179 -21.40 -9.69 -15.19
CA GLY A 179 -21.62 -10.67 -14.13
C GLY A 179 -20.44 -11.60 -13.91
N LEU A 180 -19.21 -11.09 -14.06
CA LEU A 180 -17.99 -11.86 -13.84
C LEU A 180 -17.90 -12.38 -12.41
N ILE A 181 -17.36 -13.58 -12.29
CA ILE A 181 -17.33 -14.33 -11.04
C ILE A 181 -16.09 -13.97 -10.23
N ASP A 182 -16.28 -13.79 -8.93
CA ASP A 182 -15.17 -13.72 -7.98
C ASP A 182 -14.61 -15.13 -7.73
N ASP A 183 -13.34 -15.31 -8.06
CA ASP A 183 -12.62 -16.57 -7.83
C ASP A 183 -11.69 -16.50 -6.62
N ASN A 184 -11.70 -15.39 -5.88
CA ASN A 184 -10.89 -15.17 -4.70
C ASN A 184 -9.39 -15.48 -4.91
N GLY A 185 -8.84 -15.22 -6.09
CA GLY A 185 -7.40 -15.30 -6.30
C GLY A 185 -6.87 -14.59 -7.53
N PHE A 186 -7.38 -14.92 -8.72
CA PHE A 186 -7.00 -14.27 -9.98
C PHE A 186 -7.93 -13.11 -10.33
N GLN A 187 -9.20 -13.20 -9.96
CA GLN A 187 -10.23 -12.19 -10.16
C GLN A 187 -11.00 -11.93 -8.87
N ILE A 188 -11.04 -10.66 -8.48
CA ILE A 188 -11.71 -10.16 -7.30
C ILE A 188 -12.77 -9.16 -7.74
N ILE A 189 -13.99 -9.30 -7.23
CA ILE A 189 -15.05 -8.30 -7.29
C ILE A 189 -15.04 -7.60 -5.93
N ASN A 190 -14.66 -6.32 -5.92
CA ASN A 190 -14.66 -5.53 -4.68
C ASN A 190 -16.08 -5.10 -4.29
N ASN A 191 -16.20 -4.49 -3.11
CA ASN A 191 -17.48 -4.03 -2.55
C ASN A 191 -18.09 -2.85 -3.33
N TYR A 192 -17.35 -2.30 -4.30
CA TYR A 192 -17.80 -1.27 -5.23
C TYR A 192 -18.30 -1.84 -6.56
N GLY A 193 -18.29 -3.18 -6.73
CA GLY A 193 -18.71 -3.84 -7.97
C GLY A 193 -17.70 -3.76 -9.10
N GLN A 194 -16.44 -3.42 -8.80
CA GLN A 194 -15.34 -3.31 -9.76
C GLN A 194 -14.64 -4.66 -9.92
N VAL A 195 -14.14 -4.92 -11.12
CA VAL A 195 -13.42 -6.15 -11.46
C VAL A 195 -11.92 -5.89 -11.34
N ILE A 196 -11.26 -6.61 -10.46
CA ILE A 196 -9.83 -6.50 -10.18
C ILE A 196 -9.17 -7.81 -10.56
N ARG A 197 -8.04 -7.74 -11.26
CA ARG A 197 -7.32 -8.95 -11.70
C ARG A 197 -5.88 -8.95 -11.21
N ARG A 198 -5.39 -10.13 -10.84
CA ARG A 198 -3.98 -10.39 -10.62
C ARG A 198 -3.21 -10.15 -11.91
N LYS A 199 -2.05 -9.50 -11.82
CA LYS A 199 -1.16 -9.24 -12.97
C LYS A 199 -0.40 -10.52 -13.36
N ASP A 200 0.17 -11.19 -12.36
CA ASP A 200 0.95 -12.41 -12.55
C ASP A 200 0.04 -13.64 -12.66
N ARG A 201 -0.39 -13.94 -13.89
CA ARG A 201 -1.28 -15.08 -14.22
C ARG A 201 -0.58 -16.15 -15.06
N SER A 202 0.74 -16.07 -15.23
CA SER A 202 1.53 -17.04 -16.01
C SER A 202 1.51 -18.42 -15.35
N ARG A 203 1.43 -18.46 -14.02
CA ARG A 203 1.35 -19.66 -13.19
C ARG A 203 0.19 -19.52 -12.21
N MET A 204 -0.70 -20.52 -12.18
CA MET A 204 -1.78 -20.60 -11.20
C MET A 204 -1.31 -21.50 -10.05
N SER A 205 -1.30 -20.97 -8.83
CA SER A 205 -0.78 -21.68 -7.67
C SER A 205 -1.73 -21.50 -6.48
N ALA A 206 -1.87 -22.54 -5.65
CA ALA A 206 -2.95 -22.66 -4.69
C ALA A 206 -2.92 -21.56 -3.61
N GLU A 207 -1.74 -21.09 -3.20
CA GLU A 207 -1.58 -20.01 -2.23
C GLU A 207 -2.19 -18.69 -2.73
N MET A 208 -2.22 -18.48 -4.05
CA MET A 208 -2.88 -17.31 -4.65
C MET A 208 -4.39 -17.30 -4.48
N PHE A 209 -4.99 -18.44 -4.10
CA PHE A 209 -6.41 -18.65 -3.79
C PHE A 209 -6.65 -18.92 -2.30
N GLY A 210 -5.63 -18.73 -1.46
CA GLY A 210 -5.72 -18.85 -0.01
C GLY A 210 -5.32 -20.21 0.55
N ALA A 211 -4.54 -21.02 -0.19
CA ALA A 211 -3.97 -22.25 0.36
C ALA A 211 -3.00 -21.99 1.55
N ILE A 212 -3.28 -22.55 2.74
CA ILE A 212 -2.38 -22.65 3.90
C ILE A 212 -2.44 -24.06 4.47
N GLY A 213 -1.32 -24.55 4.98
CA GLY A 213 -1.22 -25.86 5.61
C GLY A 213 -2.14 -26.02 6.82
N GLY A 214 -2.73 -27.20 6.98
CA GLY A 214 -3.67 -27.54 8.04
C GLY A 214 -5.13 -27.14 7.79
N GLN A 215 -5.44 -26.40 6.71
CA GLN A 215 -6.82 -26.09 6.35
C GLN A 215 -7.41 -27.14 5.41
N ASP A 216 -8.74 -27.29 5.43
CA ASP A 216 -9.45 -27.98 4.35
C ASP A 216 -9.47 -27.12 3.08
N VAL A 217 -8.84 -27.62 2.02
CA VAL A 217 -8.67 -26.91 0.76
C VAL A 217 -9.87 -26.98 -0.18
N MET A 218 -10.99 -27.61 0.21
CA MET A 218 -12.21 -27.61 -0.60
C MET A 218 -12.62 -26.21 -1.12
N PRO A 219 -12.64 -25.14 -0.30
CA PRO A 219 -12.97 -23.79 -0.79
C PRO A 219 -11.94 -23.25 -1.79
N VAL A 220 -10.65 -23.58 -1.58
CA VAL A 220 -9.55 -23.20 -2.47
C VAL A 220 -9.70 -23.88 -3.83
N LEU A 221 -10.01 -25.17 -3.85
CA LEU A 221 -10.23 -25.96 -5.06
C LEU A 221 -11.41 -25.42 -5.89
N GLU A 222 -12.50 -25.02 -5.25
CA GLU A 222 -13.65 -24.42 -5.95
C GLU A 222 -13.29 -23.06 -6.57
N ASN A 223 -12.49 -22.26 -5.89
CA ASN A 223 -11.96 -21.00 -6.39
C ASN A 223 -11.01 -21.19 -7.58
N ILE A 224 -10.09 -22.16 -7.49
CA ILE A 224 -9.23 -22.58 -8.60
C ILE A 224 -10.06 -23.04 -9.81
N ARG A 225 -11.15 -23.79 -9.58
CA ARG A 225 -12.05 -24.24 -10.65
C ARG A 225 -12.70 -23.06 -11.39
N LYS A 226 -13.20 -22.06 -10.65
CA LYS A 226 -13.75 -20.82 -11.24
C LYS A 226 -12.71 -20.08 -12.08
N ALA A 227 -11.48 -19.97 -11.56
CA ALA A 227 -10.38 -19.31 -12.27
C ALA A 227 -9.94 -20.08 -13.52
N SER A 228 -9.91 -21.42 -13.46
CA SER A 228 -9.57 -22.27 -14.60
C SER A 228 -10.51 -22.02 -15.78
N ILE A 229 -11.82 -21.94 -15.51
CA ILE A 229 -12.84 -21.65 -16.53
C ILE A 229 -12.68 -20.22 -17.05
N THR A 230 -12.61 -19.24 -16.14
CA THR A 230 -12.58 -17.81 -16.49
C THR A 230 -11.34 -17.43 -17.31
N PHE A 231 -10.19 -18.03 -16.99
CA PHE A 231 -8.90 -17.68 -17.60
C PHE A 231 -8.35 -18.74 -18.55
N ASN A 232 -9.13 -19.79 -18.84
CA ASN A 232 -8.72 -20.94 -19.66
C ASN A 232 -7.36 -21.51 -19.20
N ARG A 233 -7.24 -21.74 -17.89
CA ARG A 233 -6.00 -22.21 -17.25
C ARG A 233 -6.27 -23.52 -16.50
N ALA A 234 -6.00 -24.63 -17.19
CA ALA A 234 -6.28 -25.95 -16.65
C ALA A 234 -5.28 -26.42 -15.58
N VAL A 235 -4.08 -25.84 -15.45
CA VAL A 235 -3.05 -26.34 -14.52
C VAL A 235 -2.94 -25.44 -13.30
N CYS A 236 -3.11 -26.01 -12.11
CA CYS A 236 -2.83 -25.37 -10.83
C CYS A 236 -1.75 -26.12 -10.06
N TYR A 237 -0.77 -25.39 -9.53
CA TYR A 237 0.29 -25.93 -8.69
C TYR A 237 -0.12 -25.87 -7.21
N PHE A 238 0.24 -26.90 -6.47
CA PHE A 238 0.11 -26.97 -5.01
C PHE A 238 1.51 -27.12 -4.43
N PRO A 239 2.16 -26.02 -4.01
CA PRO A 239 3.46 -26.07 -3.38
C PRO A 239 3.35 -26.65 -1.96
N PRO A 240 4.44 -27.21 -1.41
CA PRO A 240 4.53 -27.53 0.01
C PRO A 240 4.15 -26.30 0.86
N PRO A 241 3.26 -26.45 1.85
CA PRO A 241 2.86 -25.36 2.72
C PRO A 241 4.05 -24.73 3.44
N ALA A 242 4.15 -23.40 3.45
CA ALA A 242 5.26 -22.68 4.10
C ALA A 242 5.38 -22.96 5.62
N ASN A 243 4.29 -23.39 6.26
CA ASN A 243 4.25 -23.77 7.68
C ASN A 243 4.62 -25.24 7.93
N GLY A 244 4.94 -26.02 6.90
CA GLY A 244 5.32 -27.44 7.01
C GLY A 244 4.19 -28.41 7.35
N ILE A 245 2.94 -27.95 7.38
CA ILE A 245 1.76 -28.79 7.69
C ILE A 245 1.03 -29.06 6.39
N ASN A 246 0.76 -30.33 6.02
CA ASN A 246 0.02 -30.67 4.82
C ASN A 246 -1.36 -29.97 4.74
N TYR A 247 -1.84 -29.71 3.53
CA TYR A 247 -3.21 -29.31 3.27
C TYR A 247 -4.15 -30.45 3.66
N LEU A 248 -5.29 -30.16 4.28
CA LEU A 248 -6.33 -31.15 4.51
C LEU A 248 -7.27 -31.17 3.29
N HIS A 249 -7.82 -32.34 3.00
CA HIS A 249 -8.90 -32.48 2.03
C HIS A 249 -9.94 -33.45 2.57
N SER A 250 -11.15 -32.95 2.81
CA SER A 250 -12.28 -33.77 3.28
C SER A 250 -12.92 -34.63 2.19
N GLY A 251 -12.54 -34.44 0.93
CA GLY A 251 -13.04 -35.16 -0.22
C GLY A 251 -14.42 -34.70 -0.71
N GLY A 252 -14.90 -35.32 -1.78
CA GLY A 252 -16.15 -34.96 -2.46
C GLY A 252 -16.00 -33.85 -3.49
N PHE A 253 -14.77 -33.49 -3.89
CA PHE A 253 -14.56 -32.44 -4.89
C PHE A 253 -14.88 -32.97 -6.29
N VAL A 254 -15.83 -32.34 -6.96
CA VAL A 254 -16.32 -32.77 -8.28
C VAL A 254 -15.94 -31.74 -9.33
N VAL A 255 -15.18 -32.17 -10.34
CA VAL A 255 -14.86 -31.36 -11.52
C VAL A 255 -15.71 -31.86 -12.69
N ASP A 256 -16.66 -31.01 -13.09
CA ASP A 256 -17.44 -31.23 -14.31
C ASP A 256 -16.71 -30.66 -15.53
N VAL A 257 -16.27 -31.54 -16.42
CA VAL A 257 -15.52 -31.18 -17.63
C VAL A 257 -16.39 -31.12 -18.89
N THR A 258 -17.71 -31.12 -18.74
CA THR A 258 -18.68 -31.11 -19.86
C THR A 258 -18.42 -29.96 -20.84
N GLN A 259 -18.03 -28.80 -20.31
CA GLN A 259 -17.74 -27.60 -21.12
C GLN A 259 -16.38 -27.64 -21.83
N GLY A 260 -15.60 -28.72 -21.68
CA GLY A 260 -14.28 -28.87 -22.31
C GLY A 260 -13.16 -28.07 -21.65
N TYR A 261 -13.35 -27.69 -20.38
CA TYR A 261 -12.33 -27.11 -19.52
C TYR A 261 -11.99 -28.10 -18.41
N GLY A 262 -10.75 -28.56 -18.40
CA GLY A 262 -10.25 -29.46 -17.37
C GLY A 262 -9.55 -28.73 -16.22
N LEU A 263 -9.26 -29.50 -15.16
CA LEU A 263 -8.43 -29.07 -14.04
C LEU A 263 -7.40 -30.16 -13.78
N CYS A 264 -6.14 -29.77 -13.84
CA CYS A 264 -4.96 -30.55 -13.54
C CYS A 264 -4.30 -29.96 -12.30
N ILE A 265 -4.21 -30.76 -11.24
CA ILE A 265 -3.54 -30.39 -10.00
C ILE A 265 -2.13 -30.96 -10.05
N VAL A 266 -1.13 -30.11 -9.93
CA VAL A 266 0.27 -30.51 -9.84
C VAL A 266 0.72 -30.30 -8.41
N CYS A 267 0.85 -31.39 -7.67
CA CYS A 267 1.47 -31.39 -6.36
C CYS A 267 2.98 -31.22 -6.55
N GLU A 268 3.57 -30.23 -5.89
CA GLU A 268 5.01 -30.10 -5.82
C GLU A 268 5.51 -30.72 -4.52
N SER A 269 6.69 -31.31 -4.56
CA SER A 269 7.38 -31.81 -3.38
C SER A 269 8.68 -31.06 -3.15
N THR A 270 9.11 -31.06 -1.90
CA THR A 270 10.50 -30.85 -1.50
C THR A 270 11.03 -32.17 -0.95
N ASP A 271 12.29 -32.22 -0.56
CA ASP A 271 12.90 -33.41 0.05
C ASP A 271 12.24 -33.80 1.42
N GLU A 272 11.42 -32.92 1.99
CA GLU A 272 10.76 -33.11 3.30
C GLU A 272 9.24 -33.42 3.20
N ILE A 273 8.57 -33.07 2.11
CA ILE A 273 7.13 -33.28 1.92
C ILE A 273 6.88 -33.86 0.52
N ASP A 274 6.51 -35.13 0.44
CA ASP A 274 6.30 -35.87 -0.81
C ASP A 274 4.98 -35.51 -1.52
N VAL A 275 3.87 -35.39 -0.77
CA VAL A 275 2.56 -35.00 -1.29
C VAL A 275 1.92 -34.06 -0.28
N PRO A 276 1.57 -32.81 -0.63
CA PRO A 276 1.15 -31.81 0.34
C PRO A 276 -0.30 -31.98 0.80
N PHE A 277 -0.90 -33.17 0.71
CA PHE A 277 -2.32 -33.41 1.01
C PHE A 277 -2.52 -34.56 2.00
N ASP A 278 -3.27 -34.30 3.06
CA ASP A 278 -3.84 -35.31 3.93
C ASP A 278 -5.34 -35.44 3.62
N HIS A 279 -5.74 -36.60 3.10
CA HIS A 279 -7.14 -36.91 2.89
C HIS A 279 -7.78 -37.38 4.21
N THR A 280 -8.72 -36.59 4.74
CA THR A 280 -9.32 -36.80 6.06
C THR A 280 -10.77 -37.31 6.01
N GLY A 281 -11.34 -37.44 4.81
CA GLY A 281 -12.72 -37.86 4.59
C GLY A 281 -12.90 -39.36 4.35
N ASN A 282 -14.13 -39.84 4.59
CA ASN A 282 -14.56 -41.21 4.28
C ASN A 282 -15.09 -41.37 2.84
N ASN A 283 -14.80 -40.42 1.94
CA ASN A 283 -15.38 -40.35 0.59
C ASN A 283 -14.28 -40.33 -0.50
N ILE A 284 -14.65 -40.28 -1.77
CA ILE A 284 -13.71 -40.08 -2.87
C ILE A 284 -13.16 -38.66 -2.80
N ALA A 285 -11.84 -38.49 -2.90
CA ALA A 285 -11.23 -37.18 -2.84
C ALA A 285 -11.63 -36.33 -4.05
N PHE A 286 -11.29 -36.80 -5.25
CA PHE A 286 -11.54 -36.08 -6.51
C PHE A 286 -12.37 -36.95 -7.44
N THR A 287 -13.44 -36.37 -7.98
CA THR A 287 -14.29 -36.98 -9.00
C THR A 287 -14.25 -36.12 -10.26
N PHE A 288 -13.82 -36.70 -11.38
CA PHE A 288 -13.93 -36.05 -12.69
C PHE A 288 -15.13 -36.64 -13.42
N LYS A 289 -16.09 -35.78 -13.80
CA LYS A 289 -17.32 -36.20 -14.48
C LYS A 289 -17.56 -35.39 -15.75
N ARG A 290 -18.35 -35.96 -16.65
CA ARG A 290 -18.76 -35.36 -17.91
C ARG A 290 -20.18 -35.80 -18.22
N ASP A 291 -21.00 -34.90 -18.74
CA ASP A 291 -22.27 -35.25 -19.35
C ASP A 291 -22.04 -35.79 -20.77
N ASN A 292 -22.34 -37.07 -20.97
CA ASN A 292 -22.21 -37.73 -22.27
C ASN A 292 -23.25 -37.29 -23.29
N ALA A 293 -24.34 -36.64 -22.88
CA ALA A 293 -25.32 -36.05 -23.77
C ALA A 293 -24.82 -34.73 -24.39
N ALA A 294 -23.75 -34.13 -23.85
CA ALA A 294 -23.18 -32.90 -24.36
C ALA A 294 -22.35 -33.14 -25.64
N ALA A 295 -22.45 -32.21 -26.59
CA ALA A 295 -21.81 -32.31 -27.92
C ALA A 295 -20.26 -32.28 -27.91
N SER A 296 -19.64 -31.82 -26.82
CA SER A 296 -18.18 -31.82 -26.67
C SER A 296 -17.65 -33.25 -26.53
N THR A 297 -16.44 -33.58 -27.00
CA THR A 297 -15.79 -34.91 -26.86
C THR A 297 -14.48 -34.87 -26.05
N ALA A 298 -14.17 -33.74 -25.40
CA ALA A 298 -12.83 -33.43 -24.88
C ALA A 298 -12.40 -34.12 -23.56
N PHE A 299 -12.94 -35.29 -23.22
CA PHE A 299 -12.70 -35.94 -21.92
C PHE A 299 -11.23 -36.38 -21.68
N TYR A 300 -10.51 -36.75 -22.73
CA TYR A 300 -9.25 -37.50 -22.58
C TYR A 300 -7.95 -36.67 -22.50
N LYS A 301 -8.01 -35.32 -22.46
CA LYS A 301 -6.78 -34.49 -22.61
C LYS A 301 -6.54 -33.41 -21.53
N GLN A 302 -7.39 -33.24 -20.52
CA GLN A 302 -7.42 -31.95 -19.81
C GLN A 302 -7.47 -31.98 -18.27
N SER A 303 -7.73 -33.13 -17.63
CA SER A 303 -7.85 -33.20 -16.17
C SER A 303 -7.04 -34.33 -15.56
N GLY A 304 -6.50 -34.10 -14.36
CA GLY A 304 -5.70 -35.10 -13.66
C GLY A 304 -5.07 -34.57 -12.37
N ILE A 305 -4.39 -35.46 -11.66
CA ILE A 305 -3.55 -35.10 -10.53
C ILE A 305 -2.16 -35.65 -10.82
N LEU A 306 -1.17 -34.78 -10.81
CA LEU A 306 0.24 -35.13 -10.96
C LEU A 306 0.90 -34.99 -9.60
N VAL A 307 1.49 -36.08 -9.12
CA VAL A 307 2.32 -36.12 -7.91
C VAL A 307 3.76 -36.48 -8.29
N PRO A 308 4.76 -35.99 -7.54
CA PRO A 308 6.15 -36.34 -7.78
C PRO A 308 6.38 -37.83 -7.50
N LEU A 309 7.14 -38.50 -8.38
CA LEU A 309 7.39 -39.94 -8.35
C LEU A 309 8.78 -40.19 -7.76
N PHE A 310 8.88 -40.67 -6.52
CA PHE A 310 10.09 -41.35 -6.06
C PHE A 310 10.07 -42.81 -6.50
N VAL A 311 11.02 -43.19 -7.35
CA VAL A 311 11.20 -44.56 -7.85
C VAL A 311 12.02 -45.33 -6.82
N ALA A 312 11.40 -46.31 -6.16
CA ALA A 312 12.08 -47.49 -5.65
C ALA A 312 11.30 -48.73 -6.13
N GLU A 313 11.91 -49.39 -7.11
CA GLU A 313 11.69 -50.70 -7.74
C GLU A 313 10.35 -51.48 -7.60
N THR A 314 9.95 -51.97 -8.78
CA THR A 314 9.27 -53.24 -9.13
C THR A 314 7.76 -53.23 -9.43
N LEU A 315 7.48 -53.86 -10.58
CA LEU A 315 6.23 -54.37 -11.14
C LEU A 315 5.29 -53.41 -11.89
N ILE A 316 5.44 -53.53 -13.21
CA ILE A 316 4.47 -53.20 -14.26
C ILE A 316 3.28 -54.14 -14.11
N THR A 317 2.12 -53.60 -13.76
CA THR A 317 0.83 -53.90 -14.41
C THR A 317 -0.12 -52.75 -14.04
N GLN A 318 -1.14 -52.49 -14.88
CA GLN A 318 -2.04 -51.33 -14.78
C GLN A 318 -2.55 -51.07 -13.34
N GLN A 319 -2.78 -49.79 -13.02
CA GLN A 319 -3.08 -49.20 -11.70
C GLN A 319 -1.83 -48.93 -10.84
N ARG A 320 -1.30 -47.71 -10.92
CA ARG A 320 -0.35 -47.21 -9.90
C ARG A 320 -1.12 -46.48 -8.81
N VAL A 321 -1.02 -47.08 -7.63
CA VAL A 321 -1.59 -46.72 -6.35
C VAL A 321 -1.12 -45.31 -5.93
N MET A 322 -2.11 -44.45 -5.67
CA MET A 322 -1.99 -43.24 -4.89
C MET A 322 -1.68 -43.61 -3.44
N THR A 323 -0.62 -43.04 -2.86
CA THR A 323 -0.49 -43.01 -1.41
C THR A 323 -1.53 -42.03 -0.85
N GLY A 324 -2.67 -42.56 -0.38
CA GLY A 324 -3.64 -41.85 0.46
C GLY A 324 -4.84 -41.16 -0.21
N LEU A 325 -4.90 -41.04 -1.54
CA LEU A 325 -5.97 -40.33 -2.26
C LEU A 325 -6.75 -41.28 -3.19
N LEU A 326 -8.06 -41.45 -2.97
CA LEU A 326 -8.92 -42.24 -3.85
C LEU A 326 -9.36 -41.37 -5.05
N LEU A 327 -9.16 -41.86 -6.28
CA LEU A 327 -9.57 -41.19 -7.53
C LEU A 327 -10.62 -42.02 -8.26
N GLU A 328 -11.69 -41.38 -8.69
CA GLU A 328 -12.71 -42.03 -9.52
C GLU A 328 -12.99 -41.21 -10.79
N TYR A 329 -13.01 -41.89 -11.93
CA TYR A 329 -13.44 -41.35 -13.22
C TYR A 329 -14.81 -41.95 -13.53
N LEU A 330 -15.85 -41.13 -13.53
CA LEU A 330 -17.19 -41.55 -13.93
C LEU A 330 -17.37 -41.28 -15.42
N THR A 331 -17.67 -42.33 -16.17
CA THR A 331 -18.05 -42.26 -17.59
C THR A 331 -19.49 -41.84 -17.73
#